data_AF-A0A962H6Z2-F1
#
_entry.id   AF-A0A962H6Z2-F1
#
_cell.length_a   1.000
_cell.length_b   1.000
_cell.length_c   1.000
_cell.angle_alpha   90.00
_cell.angle_beta   90.00
_cell.angle_gamma   90.00
#
_symmetry.space_group_name_H-M   'P 1'
#
loop_
_entity.id
_entity.type
_entity.pdbx_description
1 polymer ?
#
loop_
_entity_poly.entity_id
_entity_poly.type
_entity_poly.pdbx_seq_one_letter_code
_entity_poly.pdbx_strand_id
1 'polypeptide(L)'
;MKRISRPNTRWWLVAAAVIAAQEVPAREQLVAGMDSDGDAVTVFDAAGDSRQFRPYGAGFTGGVRVASGDVNSDGIADIVTGSGPGIAARVRVFDGVTLQPIIDLEPFGTQFSGGVYVAVGDVNGDGT
;
A
#
# COMPACT_ATOMS: atom_id res chain seq x y z
N MET A 1 -38.31 54.22 -11.83
CA MET A 1 -37.74 54.02 -10.47
C MET A 1 -37.85 52.55 -10.11
N LYS A 2 -36.73 51.83 -10.05
CA LYS A 2 -36.63 50.38 -9.91
C LYS A 2 -36.51 50.02 -8.42
N ARG A 3 -37.53 49.39 -7.83
CA ARG A 3 -37.41 48.65 -6.57
C ARG A 3 -37.75 47.19 -6.86
N ILE A 4 -36.71 46.41 -7.18
CA ILE A 4 -36.80 44.95 -7.23
C ILE A 4 -36.82 44.46 -5.78
N SER A 5 -37.97 43.90 -5.39
CA SER A 5 -38.12 43.07 -4.19
C SER A 5 -37.35 41.77 -4.43
N ARG A 6 -36.41 41.42 -3.55
CA ARG A 6 -35.74 40.11 -3.60
C ARG A 6 -36.61 39.10 -2.84
N PRO A 7 -37.04 37.98 -3.46
CA PRO A 7 -37.66 36.91 -2.70
C PRO A 7 -36.58 36.15 -1.90
N ASN A 8 -36.88 35.90 -0.63
CA ASN A 8 -36.19 34.92 0.21
C ASN A 8 -36.41 33.52 -0.38
N THR A 9 -35.37 32.89 -0.91
CA THR A 9 -35.42 31.47 -1.28
C THR A 9 -34.30 30.75 -0.56
N ARG A 10 -34.64 30.15 0.59
CA ARG A 10 -33.83 29.15 1.27
C ARG A 10 -34.08 27.82 0.57
N TRP A 11 -33.11 27.43 -0.26
CA TRP A 11 -33.05 26.11 -0.88
C TRP A 11 -32.42 25.14 0.13
N TRP A 12 -33.17 24.15 0.60
CA TRP A 12 -32.56 22.93 1.10
C TRP A 12 -32.12 22.14 -0.12
N LEU A 13 -30.86 22.30 -0.53
CA LEU A 13 -30.20 21.23 -1.27
C LEU A 13 -30.10 20.06 -0.28
N VAL A 14 -30.94 19.04 -0.47
CA VAL A 14 -30.44 17.68 -0.25
C VAL A 14 -29.47 17.47 -1.40
N ALA A 15 -28.26 18.01 -1.25
CA ALA A 15 -27.17 17.64 -2.12
C ALA A 15 -27.06 16.13 -1.94
N ALA A 16 -27.35 15.38 -3.00
CA ALA A 16 -26.77 14.06 -3.15
C ALA A 16 -25.30 14.25 -2.80
N ALA A 17 -24.83 13.55 -1.76
CA ALA A 17 -23.42 13.44 -1.52
C ALA A 17 -22.86 12.82 -2.80
N VAL A 18 -22.38 13.68 -3.70
CA VAL A 18 -21.25 13.31 -4.54
C VAL A 18 -20.19 13.05 -3.49
N ILE A 19 -20.13 11.79 -3.05
CA ILE A 19 -18.92 11.21 -2.50
C ILE A 19 -17.95 11.44 -3.63
N ALA A 20 -17.20 12.54 -3.54
CA ALA A 20 -16.00 12.70 -4.32
C ALA A 20 -15.22 11.43 -3.98
N ALA A 21 -15.17 10.49 -4.93
CA ALA A 21 -14.04 9.60 -5.01
C ALA A 21 -12.86 10.56 -4.97
N GLN A 22 -12.18 10.66 -3.83
CA GLN A 22 -10.89 11.32 -3.81
C GLN A 22 -10.09 10.52 -4.82
N GLU A 23 -9.82 11.10 -5.99
CA GLU A 23 -8.72 10.67 -6.81
C GLU A 23 -7.54 10.65 -5.85
N VAL A 24 -7.17 9.45 -5.42
CA VAL A 24 -5.97 9.25 -4.64
C VAL A 24 -4.87 9.62 -5.62
N PRO A 25 -4.22 10.80 -5.47
CA PRO A 25 -3.17 11.16 -6.41
C PRO A 25 -2.15 10.02 -6.37
N ALA A 26 -1.68 9.60 -7.56
CA ALA A 26 -0.59 8.64 -7.67
C ALA A 26 0.56 9.15 -6.79
N ARG A 27 0.64 8.56 -5.59
CA ARG A 27 1.55 9.00 -4.56
C ARG A 27 2.80 8.19 -4.77
N GLU A 28 3.88 8.84 -5.16
CA GLU A 28 5.19 8.20 -5.10
C GLU A 28 5.38 7.70 -3.67
N GLN A 29 5.53 6.38 -3.53
CA GLN A 29 5.68 5.72 -2.24
C GLN A 29 7.11 5.22 -2.05
N LEU A 30 7.73 5.61 -0.95
CA LEU A 30 8.99 5.03 -0.50
C LEU A 30 8.69 3.96 0.55
N VAL A 31 9.21 2.76 0.35
CA VAL A 31 9.01 1.63 1.27
C VAL A 31 10.33 1.27 1.92
N ALA A 32 10.38 1.31 3.26
CA ALA A 32 11.54 0.92 4.04
C ALA A 32 11.17 -0.25 4.97
N GLY A 33 11.89 -1.36 4.83
CA GLY A 33 11.84 -2.50 5.75
C GLY A 33 12.99 -2.44 6.75
N MET A 34 12.78 -2.97 7.95
CA MET A 34 13.85 -3.19 8.91
C MET A 34 14.55 -4.51 8.59
N ASP A 35 15.86 -4.49 8.33
CA ASP A 35 16.64 -5.69 8.01
C ASP A 35 16.96 -6.56 9.26
N SER A 36 16.76 -6.01 10.47
CA SER A 36 16.93 -6.72 11.75
C SER A 36 16.04 -6.12 12.87
N ASP A 37 15.70 -6.93 13.88
CA ASP A 37 14.96 -6.54 15.10
C ASP A 37 13.51 -6.06 14.93
N GLY A 38 12.86 -6.43 13.83
CA GLY A 38 11.42 -6.22 13.71
C GLY A 38 10.88 -6.54 12.34
N ASP A 39 9.55 -6.69 12.30
CA ASP A 39 8.80 -6.90 11.07
C ASP A 39 8.22 -5.60 10.50
N ALA A 40 8.58 -4.45 11.06
CA ALA A 40 7.94 -3.21 10.68
C ALA A 40 8.36 -2.75 9.28
N VAL A 41 7.36 -2.52 8.44
CA VAL A 41 7.50 -1.86 7.14
C VAL A 41 6.87 -0.48 7.24
N THR A 42 7.64 0.55 6.92
CA THR A 42 7.16 1.92 6.83
C THR A 42 7.02 2.34 5.37
N VAL A 43 5.86 2.89 5.06
CA VAL A 43 5.49 3.41 3.74
C VAL A 43 5.36 4.92 3.89
N PHE A 44 6.20 5.67 3.18
CA PHE A 44 6.11 7.12 3.10
C PHE A 44 5.43 7.52 1.81
N ASP A 45 4.61 8.55 1.84
CA ASP A 45 4.14 9.21 0.62
C ASP A 45 4.99 10.42 0.25
N ALA A 46 4.73 10.98 -0.93
CA ALA A 46 5.42 12.15 -1.46
C ALA A 46 5.24 13.42 -0.61
N ALA A 47 4.22 13.48 0.26
CA ALA A 47 4.01 14.59 1.19
C ALA A 47 4.82 14.42 2.50
N GLY A 48 5.41 13.25 2.71
CA GLY A 48 6.16 12.89 3.91
C GLY A 48 5.32 12.24 5.01
N ASP A 49 4.03 11.97 4.75
CA ASP A 49 3.20 11.21 5.67
C ASP A 49 3.62 9.74 5.65
N SER A 50 3.64 9.10 6.82
CA SER A 50 4.09 7.72 6.97
C SER A 50 3.00 6.81 7.51
N ARG A 51 2.91 5.60 6.97
CA ARG A 51 2.11 4.49 7.49
C ARG A 51 3.02 3.33 7.83
N GLN A 52 2.70 2.59 8.88
CA GLN A 52 3.50 1.45 9.31
C GLN A 52 2.60 0.22 9.47
N PHE A 53 3.10 -0.94 9.03
CA PHE A 53 2.42 -2.21 9.23
C PHE A 53 3.42 -3.35 9.47
N ARG A 54 2.88 -4.51 9.84
CA ARG A 54 3.60 -5.69 10.32
C ARG A 54 3.20 -6.91 9.47
N PRO A 55 3.94 -7.25 8.41
CA PRO A 55 3.54 -8.23 7.42
C PRO A 55 3.67 -9.68 7.93
N TYR A 56 4.44 -9.96 8.99
CA TYR A 56 4.64 -11.31 9.52
C TYR A 56 4.22 -11.48 10.99
N GLY A 57 3.81 -10.38 11.64
CA GLY A 57 3.27 -10.38 12.98
C GLY A 57 4.33 -10.06 14.04
N ALA A 58 3.86 -9.61 15.21
CA ALA A 58 4.69 -8.97 16.22
C ALA A 58 5.79 -9.85 16.85
N GLY A 59 5.77 -11.17 16.63
CA GLY A 59 6.80 -12.09 17.09
C GLY A 59 7.91 -12.38 16.08
N PHE A 60 7.84 -11.83 14.87
CA PHE A 60 8.86 -12.04 13.85
C PHE A 60 10.04 -11.08 14.02
N THR A 61 11.26 -11.63 14.04
CA THR A 61 12.51 -10.89 14.27
C THR A 61 13.49 -10.96 13.10
N GLY A 62 13.16 -11.72 12.05
CA GLY A 62 14.07 -12.06 10.94
C GLY A 62 14.34 -10.92 9.95
N GLY A 63 13.75 -9.74 10.16
CA GLY A 63 13.82 -8.62 9.24
C GLY A 63 12.92 -8.79 8.02
N VAL A 64 12.53 -7.69 7.41
CA VAL A 64 11.67 -7.64 6.23
C VAL A 64 12.38 -6.93 5.11
N ARG A 65 12.53 -7.64 3.98
CA ARG A 65 13.05 -7.08 2.74
C ARG A 65 11.87 -6.63 1.89
N VAL A 66 11.96 -5.46 1.30
CA VAL A 66 10.84 -4.81 0.60
C VAL A 66 11.20 -4.45 -0.83
N ALA A 67 10.21 -4.50 -1.70
CA ALA A 67 10.21 -3.92 -3.03
C ALA A 67 8.82 -3.29 -3.27
N SER A 68 8.74 -2.36 -4.22
CA SER A 68 7.47 -1.74 -4.63
C SER A 68 7.30 -1.74 -6.14
N GLY A 69 6.05 -1.83 -6.58
CA GLY A 69 5.64 -1.80 -7.98
C GLY A 69 4.13 -2.05 -8.08
N ASP A 70 3.49 -1.59 -9.15
CA ASP A 70 2.05 -1.77 -9.36
C ASP A 70 1.77 -3.21 -9.80
N VAL A 71 1.31 -4.06 -8.89
CA VAL A 71 1.09 -5.50 -9.14
C VAL A 71 -0.38 -5.79 -9.43
N ASN A 72 -1.30 -4.96 -8.93
CA ASN A 72 -2.75 -5.10 -9.11
C ASN A 72 -3.30 -4.26 -10.28
N SER A 73 -2.46 -3.49 -10.97
CA SER A 73 -2.79 -2.60 -12.09
C SER A 73 -3.75 -1.47 -11.73
N ASP A 74 -3.69 -0.95 -10.50
CA ASP A 74 -4.54 0.16 -10.04
C ASP A 74 -3.90 1.55 -10.22
N GLY A 75 -2.65 1.60 -10.72
CA GLY A 75 -1.89 2.83 -10.92
C GLY A 75 -1.17 3.33 -9.66
N ILE A 76 -1.19 2.56 -8.57
CA ILE A 76 -0.50 2.85 -7.31
C ILE A 76 0.47 1.71 -7.02
N ALA A 77 1.69 2.06 -6.58
CA ALA A 77 2.67 1.04 -6.26
C ALA A 77 2.23 0.20 -5.05
N ASP A 78 2.19 -1.11 -5.22
CA ASP A 78 2.00 -2.11 -4.18
C ASP A 78 3.30 -2.39 -3.43
N ILE A 79 3.19 -3.07 -2.30
CA ILE A 79 4.30 -3.40 -1.42
C ILE A 79 4.52 -4.91 -1.41
N VAL A 80 5.69 -5.33 -1.88
CA VAL A 80 6.11 -6.74 -1.84
C VAL A 80 7.10 -6.91 -0.70
N THR A 81 6.80 -7.82 0.22
CA THR A 81 7.64 -8.13 1.37
C THR A 81 8.17 -9.55 1.27
N GLY A 82 9.47 -9.75 1.49
CA GLY A 82 10.11 -11.04 1.71
C GLY A 82 10.55 -11.19 3.16
N SER A 83 10.25 -12.34 3.76
CA SER A 83 10.72 -12.65 5.11
C SER A 83 12.23 -12.87 5.09
N GLY A 84 12.96 -12.22 6.00
CA GLY A 84 14.34 -12.61 6.28
C GLY A 84 14.42 -13.94 7.06
N PRO A 85 15.63 -14.34 7.47
CA PRO A 85 15.86 -15.65 8.07
C PRO A 85 15.10 -15.87 9.39
N GLY A 86 14.79 -17.13 9.71
CA GLY A 86 14.26 -17.53 11.03
C GLY A 86 12.79 -17.99 11.03
N ILE A 87 12.05 -17.73 9.95
CA ILE A 87 10.76 -18.39 9.66
C ILE A 87 10.82 -19.08 8.31
N ALA A 88 9.81 -19.91 8.01
CA ALA A 88 9.62 -20.42 6.65
C ALA A 88 9.54 -19.24 5.66
N ALA A 89 10.35 -19.32 4.61
CA ALA A 89 10.45 -18.30 3.57
C ALA A 89 9.07 -17.97 2.99
N ARG A 90 8.64 -16.73 3.20
CA ARG A 90 7.36 -16.21 2.75
C ARG A 90 7.52 -14.92 1.98
N VAL A 91 6.76 -14.80 0.90
CA VAL A 91 6.61 -13.55 0.14
C VAL A 91 5.15 -13.13 0.22
N ARG A 92 4.91 -11.88 0.58
CA ARG A 92 3.56 -11.30 0.66
C ARG A 92 3.51 -10.03 -0.17
N VAL A 93 2.37 -9.80 -0.82
CA VAL A 93 2.08 -8.56 -1.54
C VAL A 93 0.92 -7.88 -0.84
N PHE A 94 1.07 -6.60 -0.58
CA PHE A 94 0.08 -5.75 0.05
C PHE A 94 -0.28 -4.61 -0.87
N ASP A 95 -1.58 -4.33 -0.91
CA ASP A 95 -2.14 -3.22 -1.66
C ASP A 95 -1.60 -1.87 -1.16
N GLY A 96 -1.04 -1.07 -2.06
CA GLY A 96 -0.43 0.23 -1.73
C GLY A 96 -1.40 1.26 -1.17
N VAL A 97 -2.71 1.02 -1.28
CA VAL A 97 -3.77 1.89 -0.78
C VAL A 97 -4.25 1.50 0.60
N THR A 98 -4.65 0.25 0.74
CA THR A 98 -5.37 -0.30 1.88
C THR A 98 -4.46 -1.06 2.84
N LEU A 99 -3.24 -1.40 2.42
CA LEU A 99 -2.32 -2.29 3.12
C LEU A 99 -2.92 -3.67 3.41
N GLN A 100 -3.94 -4.07 2.65
CA GLN A 100 -4.50 -5.42 2.73
C GLN A 100 -3.64 -6.39 1.91
N PRO A 101 -3.48 -7.64 2.37
CA PRO A 101 -2.73 -8.65 1.62
C PRO A 101 -3.49 -9.01 0.34
N ILE A 102 -2.80 -8.93 -0.79
CA ILE A 102 -3.28 -9.37 -2.11
C ILE A 102 -2.78 -10.80 -2.40
N ILE A 103 -1.52 -11.09 -2.05
CA ILE A 103 -0.86 -12.37 -2.32
C ILE A 103 -0.08 -12.83 -1.07
N ASP A 104 -0.08 -14.15 -0.79
CA ASP A 104 0.75 -14.80 0.24
C ASP A 104 1.32 -16.11 -0.33
N LEU A 105 2.65 -16.21 -0.38
CA LEU A 105 3.38 -17.29 -1.04
C LEU A 105 4.43 -17.92 -0.13
N GLU A 106 4.61 -19.22 -0.25
CA GLU A 106 5.70 -20.01 0.35
C GLU A 106 6.60 -20.58 -0.77
N PRO A 107 7.44 -19.74 -1.42
CA PRO A 107 8.12 -20.11 -2.67
C PRO A 107 9.05 -21.33 -2.56
N PHE A 108 9.53 -21.64 -1.34
CA PHE A 108 10.44 -22.75 -1.07
C PHE A 108 9.83 -23.78 -0.10
N GLY A 109 8.50 -23.75 0.06
CA GLY A 109 7.78 -24.56 1.03
C GLY A 109 8.09 -24.19 2.48
N THR A 110 7.60 -25.01 3.41
CA THR A 110 7.61 -24.69 4.85
C THR A 110 8.95 -24.96 5.56
N GLN A 111 9.92 -25.57 4.86
CA GLN A 111 11.17 -26.05 5.49
C GLN A 111 12.36 -25.13 5.25
N PHE A 112 12.32 -24.27 4.22
CA PHE A 112 13.42 -23.35 3.94
C PHE A 112 13.25 -22.07 4.76
N SER A 113 14.27 -21.71 5.55
CA SER A 113 14.23 -20.56 6.47
C SER A 113 15.42 -19.61 6.32
N GLY A 114 16.12 -19.67 5.19
CA GLY A 114 17.25 -18.78 4.86
C GLY A 114 16.84 -17.33 4.50
N GLY A 115 15.53 -17.05 4.47
CA GLY A 115 14.96 -15.79 4.03
C GLY A 115 14.95 -15.62 2.51
N VAL A 116 14.23 -14.61 2.03
CA VAL A 116 14.03 -14.34 0.58
C VAL A 116 14.35 -12.88 0.27
N TYR A 117 14.95 -12.63 -0.89
CA TYR A 117 15.09 -11.29 -1.45
C TYR A 117 14.04 -11.12 -2.55
N VAL A 118 13.43 -9.94 -2.61
CA VAL A 118 12.35 -9.62 -3.57
C VAL A 118 12.75 -8.42 -4.42
N ALA A 119 12.32 -8.44 -5.67
CA ALA A 119 12.36 -7.33 -6.61
C ALA A 119 11.09 -7.39 -7.45
N VAL A 120 10.59 -6.23 -7.87
CA VAL A 120 9.40 -6.11 -8.73
C VAL A 120 9.83 -5.43 -10.02
N GLY A 121 9.25 -5.87 -11.14
CA GLY A 121 9.44 -5.24 -12.42
C GLY A 121 8.53 -5.86 -13.48
N ASP A 122 8.03 -5.01 -14.37
CA ASP A 122 7.37 -5.41 -15.59
C ASP A 122 8.40 -6.09 -16.51
N VAL A 123 8.16 -7.38 -16.81
CA VAL A 123 9.03 -8.21 -17.65
C VAL A 123 8.47 -8.46 -19.05
N ASN A 124 7.21 -8.08 -19.30
CA ASN A 124 6.53 -8.35 -20.57
C ASN A 124 6.19 -7.07 -21.36
N GLY A 125 6.37 -5.89 -20.76
CA GLY A 125 6.15 -4.58 -21.34
C GLY A 125 4.69 -4.12 -21.34
N ASP A 126 3.82 -4.69 -20.49
CA ASP A 126 2.41 -4.30 -20.40
C ASP A 126 2.14 -3.15 -19.42
N GLY A 127 3.16 -2.67 -18.73
CA GLY A 127 3.07 -1.56 -17.78
C GLY A 127 2.77 -2.01 -16.35
N THR A 128 2.77 -3.32 -16.07
CA THR A 128 2.57 -3.93 -14.74
C THR A 128 3.53 -5.08 -14.45
#